data_AF-A0A137ZZB0-F1
#
_entry.id   AF-A0A137ZZB0-F1
#
_cell.length_a   1.000
_cell.length_b   1.000
_cell.length_c   1.000
_cell.angle_alpha   90.00
_cell.angle_beta   90.00
_cell.angle_gamma   90.00
#
_symmetry.space_group_name_H-M   'P 1'
#
loop_
_entity.id
_entity.type
_entity.pdbx_description
1 polymer ?
#
loop_
_entity_poly.entity_id
_entity_poly.type
_entity_poly.pdbx_seq_one_letter_code
_entity_poly.pdbx_strand_id
1 'polypeptide(L)'
;MDLPVNEQDRQALDATAQTIGHQVTIEGDLYWARPRGAIAGHRCRFATSSHDDMLVYLQSRARRDSWNLDLQDPAVEVEAVGLTAIAITERATGDRVEVSGGLTRVIPGEPVADFYTKEPARIGRWFR
;
A
#
# COMPACT_ATOMS: atom_id res chain seq x y z
N MET A 1 -29.13 -9.76 -5.90
CA MET A 1 -28.87 -9.06 -7.18
C MET A 1 -27.83 -8.03 -6.84
N ASP A 2 -26.59 -8.23 -7.29
CA ASP A 2 -25.54 -7.24 -7.10
C ASP A 2 -25.85 -6.05 -8.00
N LEU A 3 -25.91 -4.87 -7.39
CA LEU A 3 -26.10 -3.62 -8.13
C LEU A 3 -24.83 -3.36 -8.97
N PRO A 4 -24.97 -2.78 -10.17
CA PRO A 4 -23.81 -2.40 -10.97
C PRO A 4 -22.91 -1.44 -10.19
N VAL A 5 -21.60 -1.52 -10.44
CA VAL A 5 -20.62 -0.62 -9.83
C VAL A 5 -21.02 0.83 -10.08
N ASN A 6 -21.04 1.63 -9.03
CA ASN A 6 -21.43 3.04 -9.12
C ASN A 6 -20.51 3.92 -8.27
N GLU A 7 -20.49 5.21 -8.61
CA GLU A 7 -19.56 6.19 -8.04
C GLU A 7 -19.86 6.50 -6.57
N GLN A 8 -21.13 6.45 -6.14
CA GLN A 8 -21.51 6.70 -4.75
C GLN A 8 -20.97 5.61 -3.82
N ASP A 9 -21.13 4.35 -4.21
CA ASP A 9 -20.58 3.20 -3.49
C ASP A 9 -19.05 3.21 -3.49
N ARG A 10 -18.43 3.58 -4.61
CA ARG A 10 -16.98 3.74 -4.69
C ARG A 10 -16.47 4.80 -3.71
N GLN A 11 -17.15 5.93 -3.55
CA GLN A 11 -16.76 6.96 -2.58
C GLN A 11 -16.75 6.44 -1.14
N ALA A 12 -17.76 5.65 -0.75
CA ALA A 12 -17.82 5.04 0.58
C ALA A 12 -16.70 4.00 0.79
N LEU A 13 -16.46 3.16 -0.21
CA LEU A 13 -15.37 2.18 -0.20
C LEU A 13 -14.00 2.85 -0.14
N ASP A 14 -13.81 3.93 -0.89
CA ASP A 14 -12.56 4.69 -0.93
C ASP A 14 -12.24 5.36 0.40
N ALA A 15 -13.23 5.94 1.08
CA ALA A 15 -13.04 6.48 2.43
C ALA A 15 -12.50 5.42 3.40
N THR A 16 -13.00 4.18 3.29
CA THR A 16 -12.50 3.03 4.07
C THR A 16 -11.07 2.67 3.65
N ALA A 17 -10.81 2.56 2.34
CA ALA A 17 -9.51 2.21 1.78
C ALA A 17 -8.41 3.22 2.14
N GLN A 18 -8.75 4.50 2.24
CA GLN A 18 -7.79 5.55 2.58
C GLN A 18 -7.16 5.36 3.96
N THR A 19 -7.88 4.76 4.92
CA THR A 19 -7.36 4.49 6.27
C THR A 19 -6.26 3.42 6.31
N ILE A 20 -6.17 2.61 5.25
CA ILE A 20 -5.21 1.50 5.11
C ILE A 20 -4.21 1.74 3.97
N GLY A 21 -4.06 2.98 3.52
CA GLY A 21 -3.13 3.36 2.46
C GLY A 21 -3.52 2.90 1.06
N HIS A 22 -4.78 2.50 0.87
CA HIS A 22 -5.33 2.13 -0.43
C HIS A 22 -6.18 3.27 -1.02
N GLN A 23 -6.58 3.08 -2.27
CA GLN A 23 -7.62 3.82 -2.97
C GLN A 23 -8.53 2.83 -3.71
N VAL A 24 -9.79 3.20 -3.91
CA VAL A 24 -10.76 2.45 -4.72
C VAL A 24 -11.13 3.24 -5.97
N THR A 25 -10.87 2.65 -7.13
CA THR A 25 -11.24 3.18 -8.46
C THR A 25 -12.26 2.28 -9.15
N ILE A 26 -12.98 2.81 -10.13
CA ILE A 26 -13.82 2.02 -11.04
C ILE A 26 -13.09 1.92 -12.38
N GLU A 27 -12.92 0.69 -12.88
CA GLU A 27 -12.41 0.46 -14.24
C GLU A 27 -13.30 -0.60 -14.92
N GLY A 28 -14.04 -0.18 -15.95
CA GLY A 28 -15.11 -1.00 -16.51
C GLY A 28 -16.19 -1.27 -15.47
N ASP A 29 -16.58 -2.53 -15.33
CA ASP A 29 -17.64 -2.97 -14.40
C ASP A 29 -17.09 -3.47 -13.05
N LEU A 30 -15.88 -3.03 -12.65
CA LEU A 30 -15.18 -3.51 -11.46
C LEU A 30 -14.76 -2.36 -10.54
N TYR A 31 -14.90 -2.59 -9.24
CA TYR A 31 -14.15 -1.88 -8.22
C TYR A 31 -12.73 -2.42 -8.16
N TRP A 32 -11.76 -1.53 -8.05
CA TRP A 32 -10.33 -1.86 -7.91
C TRP A 32 -9.77 -1.24 -6.63
N ALA A 33 -9.27 -2.06 -5.72
CA ALA A 33 -8.48 -1.60 -4.58
C ALA A 33 -6.98 -1.74 -4.89
N ARG A 34 -6.25 -0.64 -4.78
CA ARG A 34 -4.79 -0.56 -5.00
C ARG A 34 -4.16 0.36 -3.96
N PRO A 35 -2.86 0.25 -3.65
CA PRO A 35 -2.17 1.26 -2.87
C PRO A 35 -2.36 2.65 -3.48
N ARG A 36 -2.45 3.67 -2.63
CA ARG A 36 -2.62 5.05 -3.11
C ARG A 36 -1.47 5.43 -4.03
N GLY A 37 -1.76 6.08 -5.16
CA GLY A 37 -0.73 6.48 -6.13
C GLY A 37 -0.07 5.33 -6.88
N ALA A 38 -0.59 4.10 -6.77
CA ALA A 38 -0.08 2.94 -7.49
C ALA A 38 -0.02 3.22 -9.00
N ILE A 39 1.14 2.90 -9.59
CA ILE A 39 1.34 2.95 -11.04
C ILE A 39 0.57 1.84 -11.75
N ALA A 40 0.38 1.97 -13.07
CA ALA A 40 -0.16 0.89 -13.88
C ALA A 40 0.69 -0.39 -13.73
N GLY A 41 0.04 -1.53 -13.47
CA GLY A 41 0.73 -2.81 -13.26
C GLY A 41 1.28 -3.04 -11.85
N HIS A 42 0.93 -2.21 -10.86
CA HIS A 42 1.32 -2.42 -9.46
C HIS A 42 0.94 -3.82 -8.94
N ARG A 43 1.84 -4.46 -8.18
CA ARG A 43 1.72 -5.87 -7.77
C ARG A 43 0.59 -6.14 -6.77
N CYS A 44 0.33 -5.20 -5.86
CA CYS A 44 -0.75 -5.30 -4.88
C CYS A 44 -2.03 -4.72 -5.49
N ARG A 45 -2.96 -5.58 -5.89
CA ARG A 45 -4.27 -5.19 -6.45
C ARG A 45 -5.33 -6.24 -6.12
N PHE A 46 -6.54 -5.78 -5.85
CA PHE A 46 -7.75 -6.60 -5.75
C PHE A 46 -8.84 -5.97 -6.62
N ALA A 47 -9.64 -6.80 -7.29
CA ALA A 47 -10.72 -6.34 -8.15
C ALA A 47 -11.96 -7.23 -7.98
N THR A 48 -13.13 -6.61 -7.94
CA THR A 48 -14.41 -7.32 -7.87
C THR A 48 -15.53 -6.42 -8.40
N SER A 49 -16.60 -7.01 -8.94
CA SER A 49 -17.84 -6.30 -9.28
C SER A 49 -18.75 -6.09 -8.08
N SER A 50 -18.49 -6.75 -6.93
CA SER A 50 -19.33 -6.71 -5.74
C SER A 50 -18.85 -5.68 -4.72
N HIS A 51 -19.77 -4.82 -4.28
CA HIS A 51 -19.52 -3.87 -3.19
C HIS A 51 -19.15 -4.59 -1.90
N ASP A 52 -19.91 -5.63 -1.53
CA ASP A 52 -19.72 -6.35 -0.28
C ASP A 52 -18.38 -7.08 -0.24
N ASP A 53 -17.98 -7.70 -1.36
CA ASP A 53 -16.66 -8.35 -1.46
C ASP A 53 -15.53 -7.34 -1.32
N MET A 54 -15.68 -6.16 -1.91
CA MET A 54 -14.70 -5.08 -1.78
C MET A 54 -14.63 -4.62 -0.32
N LEU A 55 -15.77 -4.45 0.34
CA LEU A 55 -15.83 -4.05 1.75
C LEU A 55 -15.17 -5.11 2.66
N VAL A 56 -15.46 -6.40 2.44
CA VAL A 56 -14.84 -7.52 3.17
C VAL A 56 -13.33 -7.53 2.97
N TYR A 57 -12.86 -7.33 1.73
CA TYR A 57 -11.44 -7.22 1.43
C TYR A 57 -10.79 -6.08 2.23
N LEU A 58 -11.34 -4.87 2.17
CA LEU A 58 -10.80 -3.70 2.87
C LEU A 58 -10.77 -3.89 4.39
N GLN A 59 -11.84 -4.45 4.97
CA GLN A 59 -11.90 -4.75 6.40
C GLN A 59 -10.88 -5.82 6.81
N SER A 60 -10.67 -6.85 5.98
CA SER A 60 -9.64 -7.87 6.21
C SER A 60 -8.23 -7.25 6.25
N ARG A 61 -7.93 -6.32 5.33
CA ARG A 61 -6.67 -5.57 5.31
C ARG A 61 -6.52 -4.67 6.53
N ALA A 62 -7.58 -3.98 6.94
CA ALA A 62 -7.56 -3.07 8.10
C ALA A 62 -7.20 -3.75 9.42
N ARG A 63 -7.55 -5.03 9.57
CA ARG A 63 -7.23 -5.86 10.75
C ARG A 63 -5.78 -6.34 10.81
N ARG A 64 -4.95 -6.03 9.81
CA ARG A 64 -3.53 -6.38 9.84
C ARG A 64 -2.76 -5.44 10.76
N ASP A 65 -1.89 -6.01 11.57
CA ASP A 65 -1.06 -5.28 12.53
C ASP A 65 0.18 -4.62 11.90
N SER A 66 0.42 -4.87 10.61
CA SER A 66 1.60 -4.42 9.88
C SER A 66 1.24 -3.58 8.66
N TRP A 67 2.04 -2.55 8.43
CA TRP A 67 2.10 -1.75 7.22
C TRP A 67 3.23 -2.26 6.33
N ASN A 68 3.00 -2.29 5.03
CA ASN A 68 3.98 -2.66 4.01
C ASN A 68 4.38 -1.41 3.24
N LEU A 69 5.68 -1.31 2.91
CA LEU A 69 6.19 -0.24 2.06
C LEU A 69 5.90 -0.56 0.59
N ASP A 70 5.37 0.41 -0.15
CA ASP A 70 5.32 0.36 -1.61
C ASP A 70 6.71 0.62 -2.19
N LEU A 71 7.45 -0.46 -2.42
CA LEU A 71 8.77 -0.43 -3.04
C LEU A 71 8.75 -0.01 -4.53
N GLN A 72 7.56 0.12 -5.13
CA GLN A 72 7.38 0.67 -6.47
C GLN A 72 7.13 2.19 -6.43
N ASP A 73 7.27 2.83 -5.26
CA ASP A 73 7.10 4.27 -5.11
C ASP A 73 8.27 5.07 -5.70
N PRO A 74 8.08 5.77 -6.84
CA PRO A 74 9.18 6.47 -7.49
C PRO A 74 9.59 7.74 -6.73
N ALA A 75 8.82 8.18 -5.73
CA ALA A 75 9.13 9.36 -4.93
C ALA A 75 10.26 9.13 -3.92
N VAL A 76 10.60 7.88 -3.63
CA VAL A 76 11.60 7.51 -2.62
C VAL A 76 12.70 6.61 -3.17
N GLU A 77 13.83 6.61 -2.47
CA GLU A 77 14.85 5.57 -2.53
C GLU A 77 14.81 4.76 -1.24
N VAL A 78 15.07 3.46 -1.37
CA VAL A 78 15.04 2.54 -0.24
C VAL A 78 16.30 1.71 -0.25
N GLU A 79 16.99 1.68 0.88
CA GLU A 79 18.17 0.85 1.05
C GLU A 79 18.15 0.08 2.38
N ALA A 80 18.76 -1.08 2.36
CA ALA A 80 19.03 -1.90 3.52
C ALA A 80 20.14 -1.30 4.40
N VAL A 81 19.84 -0.93 5.65
CA VAL A 81 20.83 -0.37 6.61
C VAL A 81 21.20 -1.32 7.76
N GLY A 82 20.71 -2.55 7.72
CA GLY A 82 20.99 -3.57 8.72
C GLY A 82 20.22 -4.84 8.42
N LEU A 83 20.06 -5.71 9.42
CA LEU A 83 19.32 -6.97 9.26
C LEU A 83 17.80 -6.81 9.41
N THR A 84 17.34 -5.72 10.04
CA THR A 84 15.93 -5.51 10.40
C THR A 84 15.48 -4.06 10.18
N ALA A 85 16.22 -3.31 9.37
CA ALA A 85 15.96 -1.90 9.13
C ALA A 85 16.27 -1.50 7.70
N ILE A 86 15.49 -0.54 7.21
CA ILE A 86 15.70 0.14 5.94
C ILE A 86 15.87 1.63 6.20
N ALA A 87 16.57 2.31 5.30
CA ALA A 87 16.47 3.74 5.19
C ALA A 87 15.66 4.11 3.97
N ILE A 88 14.77 5.07 4.15
CA ILE A 88 13.95 5.66 3.10
C ILE A 88 14.44 7.08 2.93
N THR A 89 14.73 7.47 1.70
CA THR A 89 15.15 8.84 1.34
C THR A 89 14.13 9.41 0.37
N GLU A 90 13.51 10.53 0.70
CA GLU A 90 12.61 11.25 -0.20
C GLU A 90 13.42 11.97 -1.28
N ARG A 91 13.15 11.68 -2.56
CA ARG A 91 13.95 12.21 -3.67
C ARG A 91 13.81 13.72 -3.83
N ALA A 92 12.64 14.27 -3.51
CA ALA A 92 12.34 15.69 -3.72
C ALA A 92 13.08 16.60 -2.73
N THR A 93 13.25 16.15 -1.49
CA THR A 93 13.78 16.95 -0.37
C THR A 93 15.16 16.48 0.11
N GLY A 94 15.50 15.22 -0.14
CA GLY A 94 16.65 14.55 0.47
C GLY A 94 16.40 14.09 1.91
N ASP A 95 15.18 14.27 2.44
CA ASP A 95 14.82 13.84 3.80
C ASP A 95 15.01 12.33 3.93
N ARG A 96 15.75 11.91 4.95
CA ARG A 96 16.07 10.51 5.22
C ARG A 96 15.52 10.06 6.57
N VAL A 97 14.87 8.90 6.59
CA VAL A 97 14.35 8.27 7.81
C VAL A 97 14.74 6.80 7.82
N GLU A 98 15.27 6.33 8.95
CA GLU A 98 15.47 4.90 9.21
C GLU A 98 14.23 4.30 9.86
N VAL A 99 13.81 3.15 9.35
CA VAL A 99 12.61 2.45 9.80
C VAL A 99 13.00 1.04 10.21
N SER A 100 12.72 0.71 11.47
CA SER A 100 12.83 -0.66 11.96
C SER A 100 11.57 -1.45 11.60
N GLY A 101 11.75 -2.72 11.24
CA GLY A 101 10.65 -3.57 10.82
C GLY A 101 11.08 -5.00 10.59
N GLY A 102 10.23 -5.73 9.87
CA GLY A 102 10.49 -7.09 9.45
C GLY A 102 10.68 -7.18 7.95
N LEU A 103 11.60 -8.05 7.58
CA LEU A 103 11.96 -8.42 6.23
C LEU A 103 12.27 -9.91 6.28
N THR A 104 11.89 -10.67 5.26
CA THR A 104 12.24 -12.11 5.21
C THR A 104 13.75 -12.32 5.02
N ARG A 105 14.48 -11.29 4.55
CA ARG A 105 15.95 -11.15 4.58
C ARG A 105 16.35 -9.75 4.11
N VAL A 106 17.05 -8.99 4.95
CA VAL A 106 17.72 -7.74 4.56
C VAL A 106 19.20 -8.01 4.46
N ILE A 107 19.79 -7.80 3.29
CA ILE A 107 21.23 -7.82 3.12
C ILE A 107 21.66 -6.36 2.96
N PRO A 108 22.52 -5.82 3.84
CA PRO A 108 23.00 -4.45 3.72
C PRO A 108 23.55 -4.14 2.33
N GLY A 109 23.10 -3.04 1.74
CA GLY A 109 23.49 -2.62 0.39
C GLY A 109 22.80 -3.36 -0.77
N GLU A 110 21.92 -4.33 -0.50
CA GLU A 110 21.11 -4.99 -1.53
C GLU A 110 19.71 -4.34 -1.69
N PRO A 111 19.08 -4.50 -2.87
CA PRO A 111 17.70 -4.09 -3.07
C PRO A 111 16.74 -4.77 -2.10
N VAL A 112 15.85 -3.98 -1.49
CA VAL A 112 14.80 -4.48 -0.61
C VAL A 112 13.67 -5.07 -1.45
N ALA A 113 13.27 -6.33 -1.19
CA ALA A 113 12.24 -7.01 -1.98
C ALA A 113 10.81 -6.83 -1.41
N ASP A 114 10.70 -6.73 -0.09
CA ASP A 114 9.45 -6.50 0.65
C ASP A 114 9.78 -5.95 2.04
N PHE A 115 9.03 -5.03 2.63
CA PHE A 115 9.30 -4.55 3.98
C PHE A 115 8.01 -4.25 4.71
N TYR A 116 7.92 -4.69 5.97
CA TYR A 116 6.80 -4.39 6.83
C TYR A 116 7.21 -3.82 8.19
N THR A 117 6.36 -2.99 8.77
CA THR A 117 6.55 -2.44 10.11
C THR A 117 5.21 -2.25 10.83
N LYS A 118 5.24 -2.10 12.15
CA LYS A 118 4.04 -1.74 12.93
C LYS A 118 3.71 -0.25 12.79
N GLU A 119 4.72 0.58 12.63
CA GLU A 119 4.63 2.04 12.63
C GLU A 119 5.25 2.58 11.32
N PRO A 120 4.43 2.94 10.32
CA PRO A 120 4.92 3.40 9.02
C PRO A 120 5.58 4.77 9.18
N ALA A 121 6.63 5.02 8.40
CA ALA A 121 7.25 6.34 8.38
C ALA A 121 6.35 7.38 7.70
N ARG A 122 6.65 8.67 7.97
CA ARG A 122 5.97 9.80 7.31
C ARG A 122 6.27 9.91 5.81
N ILE A 123 7.40 9.34 5.36
CA ILE A 123 7.86 9.34 3.97
C ILE A 123 7.64 7.96 3.34
N GLY A 124 7.49 7.96 2.01
CA GLY A 124 7.15 6.77 1.24
C GLY A 124 5.66 6.41 1.35
N ARG A 125 5.19 5.62 0.40
CA ARG A 125 3.81 5.11 0.41
C ARG A 125 3.70 3.81 1.17
N TRP A 126 2.77 3.77 2.12
CA TRP A 126 2.53 2.62 3.00
C TRP A 126 1.10 2.11 2.84
N PHE A 127 0.93 0.79 2.95
CA PHE A 127 -0.39 0.17 2.89
C PHE A 127 -0.49 -1.07 3.80
N ARG A 128 -1.67 -1.33 4.37
CA ARG A 128 -1.94 -2.55 5.15
C ARG A 128 -2.48 -3.66 4.27
#